data_AF-A0A2M9ZEG9-F1
#
_entry.id   AF-A0A2M9ZEG9-F1
#
_cell.length_a   1.000
_cell.length_b   1.000
_cell.length_c   1.000
_cell.angle_alpha   90.00
_cell.angle_beta   90.00
_cell.angle_gamma   90.00
#
_symmetry.space_group_name_H-M   'P 1'
#
loop_
_entity.id
_entity.type
_entity.pdbx_description
1 polymer ?
#
loop_
_entity_poly.entity_id
_entity_poly.type
_entity_poly.pdbx_seq_one_letter_code
_entity_poly.pdbx_strand_id
1 'polypeptide(L)'
;MKKNDEVDFLWTLFSNYLFKLDRDGALDFALRIYEKELLLPKDIKDHIEFFIENKDLNELENAALLCLKIFFFDFIEHVILLSFLVEINRVSIEDIVKSLTVAYSLELTEYPLVEEAMDLVWLINQDGELSIQNVAAEAKLRDTLLLIFKRYSH
;
A
#
# COMPACT_ATOMS: atom_id res chain seq x y z
N MET A 1 6.10 -11.80 -15.55
CA MET A 1 4.66 -12.09 -15.40
C MET A 1 3.90 -11.01 -16.16
N LYS A 2 2.89 -11.35 -16.99
CA LYS A 2 1.93 -10.32 -17.42
C LYS A 2 1.20 -9.87 -16.17
N LYS A 3 1.19 -8.56 -15.86
CA LYS A 3 0.34 -8.07 -14.78
C LYS A 3 -1.11 -8.40 -15.14
N ASN A 4 -1.85 -8.80 -14.12
CA ASN A 4 -3.25 -9.12 -14.24
C ASN A 4 -4.02 -7.80 -14.47
N ASP A 5 -5.05 -7.79 -15.32
CA ASP A 5 -5.75 -6.56 -15.70
C ASP A 5 -6.35 -5.84 -14.47
N GLU A 6 -6.70 -6.59 -13.42
CA GLU A 6 -7.13 -6.10 -12.12
C GLU A 6 -6.02 -5.37 -11.34
N VAL A 7 -4.80 -5.90 -11.35
CA VAL A 7 -3.63 -5.29 -10.68
C VAL A 7 -3.32 -3.96 -11.34
N ASP A 8 -3.25 -3.94 -12.67
CA ASP A 8 -3.00 -2.70 -13.43
C ASP A 8 -4.12 -1.68 -13.22
N PHE A 9 -5.38 -2.12 -13.14
CA PHE A 9 -6.50 -1.24 -12.86
C PHE A 9 -6.40 -0.61 -11.47
N LEU A 10 -6.27 -1.42 -10.41
CA LEU A 10 -6.21 -0.91 -9.04
C LEU A 10 -4.96 -0.04 -8.83
N TRP A 11 -3.82 -0.47 -9.34
CA TRP A 11 -2.58 0.31 -9.27
C TRP A 11 -2.74 1.67 -9.95
N THR A 12 -3.36 1.72 -11.13
CA THR A 12 -3.58 2.99 -11.84
C THR A 12 -4.59 3.89 -11.13
N LEU A 13 -5.69 3.30 -10.62
CA LEU A 13 -6.71 4.02 -9.85
C LEU A 13 -6.08 4.67 -8.60
N PHE A 14 -5.37 3.86 -7.82
CA PHE A 14 -4.62 4.32 -6.66
C PHE A 14 -3.53 5.32 -7.08
N SER A 15 -2.82 5.12 -8.18
CA SER A 15 -1.81 6.09 -8.62
C SER A 15 -2.39 7.46 -8.97
N ASN A 16 -3.54 7.51 -9.64
CA ASN A 16 -4.20 8.78 -9.96
C ASN A 16 -4.65 9.52 -8.71
N TYR A 17 -5.23 8.81 -7.73
CA TYR A 17 -5.65 9.43 -6.48
C TYR A 17 -4.46 9.72 -5.54
N LEU A 18 -3.73 8.68 -5.16
CA LEU A 18 -2.73 8.68 -4.09
C LEU A 18 -1.44 9.43 -4.49
N PHE A 19 -0.99 9.32 -5.74
CA PHE A 19 0.30 9.91 -6.17
C PHE A 19 0.14 11.24 -6.88
N LYS A 20 -0.87 11.38 -7.75
CA LYS A 20 -1.10 12.61 -8.51
C LYS A 20 -2.01 13.61 -7.79
N LEU A 21 -2.65 13.20 -6.69
CA LEU A 21 -3.69 13.97 -6.00
C LEU A 21 -4.83 14.40 -6.93
N ASP A 22 -5.03 13.65 -8.03
CA ASP A 22 -5.98 13.95 -9.09
C ASP A 22 -7.30 13.23 -8.80
N ARG A 23 -8.12 13.88 -7.95
CA ARG A 23 -9.41 13.32 -7.50
C ARG A 23 -10.38 13.12 -8.65
N ASP A 24 -10.44 14.08 -9.58
CA ASP A 24 -11.34 14.01 -10.73
C ASP A 24 -10.85 12.93 -11.69
N GLY A 25 -9.54 12.85 -11.97
CA GLY A 25 -8.96 11.78 -12.76
C GLY A 25 -9.10 10.39 -12.12
N ALA A 26 -9.06 10.30 -10.79
CA ALA A 26 -9.34 9.05 -10.09
C ALA A 26 -10.81 8.61 -10.23
N LEU A 27 -11.76 9.56 -10.12
CA LEU A 27 -13.18 9.27 -10.34
C LEU A 27 -13.46 8.84 -11.78
N ASP A 28 -12.95 9.59 -12.77
CA ASP A 28 -13.08 9.28 -14.19
C ASP A 28 -12.47 7.90 -14.51
N PHE A 29 -11.36 7.55 -13.87
CA PHE A 29 -10.75 6.25 -14.05
C PHE A 29 -11.52 5.12 -13.33
N ALA A 30 -12.05 5.38 -12.13
CA ALA A 30 -12.84 4.41 -11.37
C ALA A 30 -14.09 3.97 -12.14
N LEU A 31 -14.76 4.89 -12.84
CA LEU A 31 -15.92 4.59 -13.67
C LEU A 31 -15.67 3.52 -14.74
N ARG A 32 -14.41 3.33 -15.17
CA ARG A 32 -14.03 2.26 -16.11
C ARG A 32 -14.20 0.86 -15.54
N ILE A 33 -14.47 0.71 -14.23
CA ILE A 33 -14.83 -0.57 -13.62
C ILE A 33 -16.08 -1.19 -14.25
N TYR A 34 -17.00 -0.37 -14.78
CA TYR A 34 -18.21 -0.85 -15.46
C TYR A 34 -17.98 -1.20 -16.94
N GLU A 35 -16.89 -0.68 -17.52
CA GLU A 35 -16.50 -0.95 -18.91
C GLU A 35 -15.62 -2.19 -19.02
N LYS A 36 -14.93 -2.55 -17.93
CA LYS A 36 -14.02 -3.69 -17.86
C LYS A 36 -14.69 -4.85 -17.13
N GLU A 37 -14.59 -6.05 -17.66
CA GLU A 37 -15.03 -7.29 -17.00
C GLU A 37 -14.01 -7.75 -15.92
N LEU A 38 -13.66 -6.87 -14.98
CA LEU A 38 -12.68 -7.14 -13.94
C LEU A 38 -13.24 -8.07 -12.86
N LEU A 39 -12.46 -9.07 -12.48
CA LEU A 39 -12.77 -10.03 -11.41
C LEU A 39 -12.16 -9.58 -10.08
N LEU A 40 -12.50 -8.37 -9.64
CA LEU A 40 -12.04 -7.85 -8.35
C LEU A 40 -12.69 -8.63 -7.18
N PRO A 41 -11.96 -8.83 -6.07
CA PRO A 41 -12.57 -9.28 -4.82
C PRO A 41 -13.74 -8.36 -4.43
N LYS A 42 -14.86 -8.97 -4.03
CA LYS A 42 -16.13 -8.26 -3.82
C LYS A 42 -15.97 -7.03 -2.91
N ASP A 43 -15.33 -7.20 -1.76
CA ASP A 43 -15.19 -6.12 -0.79
C ASP A 43 -14.40 -4.92 -1.36
N ILE A 44 -13.38 -5.17 -2.18
CA ILE A 44 -12.62 -4.11 -2.86
C ILE A 44 -13.51 -3.39 -3.88
N LYS A 45 -14.29 -4.15 -4.66
CA LYS A 45 -15.21 -3.60 -5.64
C LYS A 45 -16.28 -2.73 -4.97
N ASP A 46 -16.87 -3.20 -3.88
CA ASP A 46 -17.92 -2.49 -3.14
C ASP A 46 -17.43 -1.11 -2.65
N HIS A 47 -16.19 -1.02 -2.15
CA HIS A 47 -15.57 0.26 -1.77
C HIS A 47 -15.35 1.21 -2.96
N ILE A 48 -14.94 0.68 -4.12
CA ILE A 48 -14.74 1.50 -5.33
C ILE A 48 -16.08 2.03 -5.85
N GLU A 49 -17.11 1.19 -5.86
CA GLU A 49 -18.47 1.60 -6.25
C GLU A 49 -19.02 2.66 -5.28
N PHE A 50 -18.81 2.51 -3.98
CA PHE A 50 -19.21 3.51 -2.99
C PHE A 50 -18.46 4.84 -3.18
N PHE A 51 -17.16 4.79 -3.50
CA PHE A 51 -16.39 5.98 -3.87
C PHE A 51 -16.98 6.68 -5.10
N ILE A 52 -17.36 5.93 -6.14
CA ILE A 52 -17.98 6.50 -7.35
C ILE A 52 -19.29 7.23 -7.02
N GLU A 53 -20.15 6.60 -6.21
CA GLU A 53 -21.47 7.14 -5.87
C GLU A 53 -21.39 8.37 -4.96
N ASN A 54 -20.54 8.31 -3.93
CA ASN A 54 -20.53 9.28 -2.83
C ASN A 54 -19.35 10.25 -2.89
N LYS A 55 -18.38 10.00 -3.77
CA LYS A 55 -17.11 10.74 -3.87
C LYS A 55 -16.32 10.75 -2.56
N ASP A 56 -16.50 9.71 -1.75
CA ASP A 56 -15.81 9.55 -0.46
C ASP A 56 -14.44 8.89 -0.67
N LEU A 57 -13.39 9.70 -0.55
CA LEU A 57 -12.01 9.26 -0.72
C LEU A 57 -11.57 8.23 0.32
N ASN A 58 -12.21 8.19 1.49
CA ASN A 58 -11.92 7.19 2.51
C ASN A 58 -12.16 5.78 1.99
N GLU A 59 -13.06 5.61 1.02
CA GLU A 59 -13.37 4.31 0.45
C GLU A 59 -12.27 3.80 -0.48
N LEU A 60 -11.59 4.68 -1.21
CA LEU A 60 -10.38 4.29 -1.94
C LEU A 60 -9.24 3.90 -0.99
N GLU A 61 -9.12 4.58 0.15
CA GLU A 61 -8.15 4.22 1.20
C GLU A 61 -8.49 2.87 1.84
N ASN A 62 -9.78 2.59 2.06
CA ASN A 62 -10.25 1.30 2.57
C ASN A 62 -10.01 0.18 1.54
N ALA A 63 -10.25 0.43 0.25
CA ALA A 63 -9.93 -0.49 -0.82
C ALA A 63 -8.42 -0.81 -0.87
N ALA A 64 -7.56 0.21 -0.75
CA ALA A 64 -6.11 0.04 -0.68
C ALA A 64 -5.66 -0.81 0.53
N LEU A 65 -6.23 -0.54 1.71
CA LEU A 65 -5.99 -1.34 2.92
C LEU A 65 -6.37 -2.82 2.73
N LEU A 66 -7.49 -3.10 2.08
CA LEU A 66 -7.89 -4.48 1.77
C LEU A 66 -6.93 -5.15 0.81
N CYS A 67 -6.45 -4.44 -0.21
CA CYS A 67 -5.45 -4.97 -1.14
C CYS A 67 -4.17 -5.40 -0.42
N LEU A 68 -3.70 -4.62 0.56
CA LEU A 68 -2.55 -4.99 1.38
C LEU A 68 -2.82 -6.21 2.25
N LYS A 69 -4.01 -6.31 2.86
CA LYS A 69 -4.36 -7.46 3.72
C LYS A 69 -4.37 -8.80 2.97
N ILE A 70 -4.76 -8.78 1.69
CA ILE A 70 -4.82 -9.98 0.86
C ILE A 70 -3.58 -10.17 -0.02
N PHE A 71 -2.53 -9.34 0.14
CA PHE A 71 -1.32 -9.35 -0.67
C PHE A 71 -1.62 -9.32 -2.18
N PHE A 72 -2.50 -8.40 -2.60
CA PHE A 72 -3.00 -8.34 -3.97
C PHE A 72 -1.93 -7.92 -4.99
N PHE A 73 -0.97 -7.11 -4.55
CA PHE A 73 0.09 -6.54 -5.36
C PHE A 73 1.39 -7.36 -5.24
N ASP A 74 2.32 -7.13 -6.17
CA ASP A 74 3.68 -7.61 -5.95
C ASP A 74 4.31 -6.90 -4.74
N PHE A 75 5.41 -7.46 -4.23
CA PHE A 75 6.00 -6.99 -2.98
C PHE A 75 6.43 -5.52 -3.04
N ILE A 76 6.98 -5.05 -4.17
CA ILE A 76 7.45 -3.66 -4.29
C ILE A 76 6.26 -2.71 -4.32
N GLU A 77 5.25 -3.00 -5.14
CA GLU A 77 4.00 -2.25 -5.18
C GLU A 77 3.30 -2.23 -3.82
N HIS A 78 3.32 -3.35 -3.11
CA HIS A 78 2.76 -3.47 -1.76
C HIS A 78 3.47 -2.53 -0.78
N VAL A 79 4.80 -2.50 -0.78
CA VAL A 79 5.58 -1.58 0.07
C VAL A 79 5.30 -0.12 -0.30
N ILE A 80 5.22 0.21 -1.59
CA ILE A 80 4.92 1.57 -2.05
C ILE A 80 3.51 1.98 -1.62
N LEU A 81 2.50 1.12 -1.81
CA LEU A 81 1.13 1.41 -1.38
C LEU A 81 1.02 1.57 0.14
N LEU A 82 1.71 0.71 0.90
CA LEU A 82 1.80 0.83 2.35
C LEU A 82 2.46 2.16 2.77
N SER A 83 3.52 2.57 2.07
CA SER A 83 4.22 3.83 2.35
C SER A 83 3.34 5.07 2.18
N PHE A 84 2.42 5.05 1.21
CA PHE A 84 1.39 6.08 1.07
C PHE A 84 0.45 6.10 2.27
N LEU A 85 -0.07 4.93 2.68
CA LEU A 85 -1.01 4.86 3.80
C LEU A 85 -0.37 5.34 5.12
N VAL A 86 0.95 5.22 5.26
CA VAL A 86 1.71 5.81 6.37
C VAL A 86 1.69 7.34 6.31
N GLU A 87 1.88 7.94 5.12
CA GLU A 87 1.86 9.38 4.92
C GLU A 87 0.53 9.98 5.36
N ILE A 88 -0.58 9.35 4.97
CA ILE A 88 -1.92 9.80 5.32
C ILE A 88 -2.43 9.28 6.68
N ASN A 89 -1.56 8.68 7.49
CA ASN A 89 -1.87 8.17 8.84
C ASN A 89 -3.01 7.12 8.88
N ARG A 90 -3.12 6.27 7.86
CA ARG A 90 -4.15 5.21 7.76
C ARG A 90 -3.69 3.84 8.24
N VAL A 91 -2.41 3.66 8.54
CA VAL A 91 -1.85 2.42 9.08
C VAL A 91 -1.03 2.68 10.34
N SER A 92 -1.13 1.77 11.31
CA SER A 92 -0.31 1.78 12.51
C SER A 92 1.04 1.12 12.25
N ILE A 93 2.06 1.39 13.09
CA ILE A 93 3.36 0.68 13.02
C ILE A 93 3.16 -0.83 13.18
N GLU A 94 2.25 -1.24 14.06
CA GLU A 94 1.94 -2.66 14.27
C GLU A 94 1.43 -3.32 12.99
N ASP A 95 0.53 -2.66 12.26
CA ASP A 95 0.00 -3.16 10.99
C ASP A 95 1.08 -3.20 9.89
N ILE A 96 1.97 -2.19 9.85
CA ILE A 96 3.11 -2.15 8.93
C ILE A 96 4.01 -3.37 9.16
N VAL A 97 4.41 -3.61 10.42
CA VAL A 97 5.28 -4.74 10.78
C VAL A 97 4.60 -6.06 10.37
N LYS A 98 3.34 -6.28 10.76
CA LYS A 98 2.60 -7.50 10.36
C LYS A 98 2.53 -7.68 8.85
N SER A 99 2.34 -6.59 8.11
CA SER A 99 2.21 -6.63 6.66
C SER A 99 3.53 -6.97 5.96
N LEU A 100 4.67 -6.53 6.52
CA LEU A 100 5.98 -6.65 5.90
C LEU A 100 6.79 -7.87 6.38
N THR A 101 6.53 -8.42 7.57
CA THR A 101 7.29 -9.58 8.12
C THR A 101 7.26 -10.82 7.20
N VAL A 102 6.28 -10.94 6.30
CA VAL A 102 6.10 -12.13 5.44
C VAL A 102 7.18 -12.27 4.34
N ALA A 103 7.95 -11.22 4.03
CA ALA A 103 8.69 -11.15 2.76
C ALA A 103 10.23 -11.16 2.84
N TYR A 104 10.84 -11.61 3.95
CA TYR A 104 12.29 -11.50 4.19
C TYR A 104 13.21 -12.37 3.28
N SER A 105 12.68 -13.00 2.23
CA SER A 105 13.43 -13.90 1.32
C SER A 105 13.68 -13.33 -0.08
N LEU A 106 13.32 -12.07 -0.34
CA LEU A 106 13.53 -11.42 -1.64
C LEU A 106 14.92 -10.77 -1.72
N GLU A 107 15.63 -10.95 -2.83
CA GLU A 107 16.83 -10.17 -3.14
C GLU A 107 16.41 -8.74 -3.46
N LEU A 108 16.60 -7.80 -2.53
CA LEU A 108 16.15 -6.41 -2.62
C LEU A 108 17.28 -5.42 -2.94
N THR A 109 18.41 -5.90 -3.46
CA THR A 109 19.61 -5.09 -3.75
C THR A 109 19.33 -3.91 -4.69
N GLU A 110 18.32 -4.02 -5.56
CA GLU A 110 17.88 -2.93 -6.45
C GLU A 110 17.00 -1.87 -5.76
N TYR A 111 16.55 -2.13 -4.52
CA TYR A 111 15.61 -1.33 -3.75
C TYR A 111 16.14 -1.05 -2.32
N PRO A 112 17.25 -0.30 -2.16
CA PRO A 112 17.94 -0.16 -0.86
C PRO A 112 17.07 0.47 0.25
N LEU A 113 16.14 1.36 -0.10
CA LEU A 113 15.19 1.91 0.89
C LEU A 113 14.17 0.86 1.35
N VAL A 114 13.73 -0.01 0.44
CA VAL A 114 12.81 -1.10 0.78
C VAL A 114 13.53 -2.13 1.64
N GLU A 115 14.78 -2.46 1.30
CA GLU A 115 15.65 -3.30 2.12
C GLU A 115 15.83 -2.72 3.54
N GLU A 116 16.15 -1.43 3.67
CA GLU A 116 16.26 -0.77 4.98
C GLU A 116 14.94 -0.83 5.78
N ALA A 117 13.79 -0.64 5.12
CA ALA A 117 12.49 -0.75 5.79
C ALA A 117 12.27 -2.19 6.30
N MET A 118 12.67 -3.20 5.53
CA MET A 118 12.55 -4.60 5.92
C MET A 118 13.46 -4.97 7.08
N ASP A 119 14.69 -4.47 7.11
CA ASP A 119 15.61 -4.67 8.24
C ASP A 119 15.06 -4.07 9.53
N LEU A 120 14.45 -2.89 9.43
CA LEU A 120 13.78 -2.24 10.56
C LEU A 120 12.56 -3.03 11.05
N VAL A 121 11.74 -3.55 10.12
CA VAL A 121 10.61 -4.44 10.46
C VAL A 121 11.11 -5.69 11.18
N TRP A 122 12.17 -6.32 10.69
CA TRP A 122 12.77 -7.49 11.33
C TRP A 122 13.25 -7.17 12.75
N LEU A 123 13.96 -6.05 12.93
CA LEU A 123 14.44 -5.59 14.23
C LEU A 123 13.28 -5.35 15.21
N ILE A 124 12.24 -4.64 14.78
CA ILE A 124 11.06 -4.36 15.61
C ILE A 124 10.34 -5.66 15.97
N ASN A 125 10.22 -6.61 15.05
CA ASN A 125 9.58 -7.89 15.31
C ASN A 125 10.36 -8.73 16.35
N GLN A 126 11.70 -8.76 16.26
CA GLN A 126 12.56 -9.41 17.25
C GLN A 126 12.46 -8.75 18.63
N ASP A 127 12.46 -7.42 18.70
CA ASP A 127 12.32 -6.69 19.96
C ASP A 127 10.92 -6.89 20.58
N GLY A 128 9.88 -6.98 19.75
CA GLY A 128 8.51 -7.30 20.18
C GLY A 128 8.39 -8.69 20.81
N GLU A 129 9.07 -9.69 20.26
CA GLU A 129 9.17 -11.03 20.85
C GLU A 129 9.82 -11.01 22.25
N LEU A 130 10.70 -10.03 22.50
CA LEU A 130 11.36 -9.80 23.79
C LEU A 130 10.60 -8.83 24.71
N SER A 131 9.41 -8.35 24.31
CA SER A 131 8.62 -7.34 25.03
C SER A 131 9.35 -6.00 25.23
N ILE A 132 10.26 -5.65 24.31
CA ILE A 132 11.00 -4.39 24.30
C ILE A 132 10.36 -3.47 23.26
N GLN A 133 9.95 -2.27 23.65
CA GLN A 133 9.49 -1.25 22.71
C GLN A 133 10.70 -0.48 22.16
N ASN A 134 10.95 -0.58 20.85
CA ASN A 134 12.02 0.13 20.18
C ASN A 134 11.49 1.35 19.42
N VAL A 135 11.09 2.38 20.17
CA VAL A 135 10.50 3.62 19.65
C VAL A 135 11.39 4.30 18.60
N ALA A 136 12.72 4.18 18.74
CA ALA A 136 13.65 4.73 17.76
C ALA A 136 13.60 3.99 16.42
N ALA A 137 13.51 2.65 16.44
CA ALA A 137 13.34 1.85 15.23
C ALA A 137 11.97 2.07 14.59
N GLU A 138 10.90 2.20 15.38
CA GLU A 138 9.55 2.50 14.88
C GLU A 138 9.49 3.87 14.17
N ALA A 139 10.06 4.90 14.79
CA ALA A 139 10.16 6.23 14.17
C ALA A 139 10.99 6.18 12.89
N LYS A 140 12.13 5.48 12.91
CA LYS A 140 12.98 5.33 11.73
C LYS A 140 12.27 4.55 10.60
N LEU A 141 11.52 3.50 10.92
CA LEU A 141 10.75 2.73 9.94
C LEU A 141 9.73 3.64 9.24
N ARG A 142 9.03 4.45 10.03
CA ARG A 142 8.09 5.44 9.50
C ARG A 142 8.77 6.41 8.55
N ASP A 143 9.89 7.00 8.96
CA ASP A 143 10.64 7.93 8.14
C ASP A 143 11.15 7.29 6.84
N THR A 144 11.66 6.05 6.91
CA THR A 144 12.09 5.28 5.74
C THR A 144 10.93 5.02 4.77
N LEU A 145 9.75 4.64 5.26
CA LEU A 145 8.56 4.48 4.41
C LEU A 145 8.17 5.80 3.74
N LEU A 146 8.20 6.93 4.46
CA LEU A 146 7.94 8.24 3.85
C LEU A 146 8.98 8.61 2.77
N LEU A 147 10.23 8.17 2.90
CA LEU A 147 11.24 8.33 1.85
C LEU A 147 10.97 7.45 0.64
N ILE A 148 10.54 6.19 0.84
CA ILE A 148 10.09 5.30 -0.23
C ILE A 148 8.96 5.96 -1.01
N PHE A 149 7.94 6.45 -0.31
CA PHE A 149 6.81 7.13 -0.95
C PHE A 149 7.28 8.27 -1.85
N LYS A 150 8.12 9.17 -1.35
CA LYS A 150 8.67 10.29 -2.14
C LYS A 150 9.52 9.85 -3.32
N ARG A 151 10.21 8.71 -3.21
CA ARG A 151 11.11 8.21 -4.27
C ARG A 151 10.36 7.57 -5.42
N TYR A 152 9.26 6.88 -5.14
CA TYR A 152 8.57 6.01 -6.10
C TYR A 152 7.17 6.50 -6.51
N SER A 153 6.70 7.64 -5.99
CA SER A 153 5.42 8.27 -6.38
C SER A 153 5.53 9.20 -7.61
N HIS A 154 6.64 9.18 -8.34
CA HIS A 154 6.93 10.05 -9.49
C HIS A 154 7.03 9.30 -10.82
#